data_AF-A0A0B6YLF5-F1
#
_entry.id   AF-A0A0B6YLF5-F1
#
_cell.length_a   1.000
_cell.length_b   1.000
_cell.length_c   1.000
_cell.angle_alpha   90.00
_cell.angle_beta   90.00
_cell.angle_gamma   90.00
#
_symmetry.space_group_name_H-M   'P 1'
#
loop_
_entity.id
_entity.type
_entity.pdbx_description
1 polymer ?
#
loop_
_entity_poly.entity_id
_entity_poly.type
_entity_poly.pdbx_seq_one_letter_code
_entity_poly.pdbx_strand_id
1 'polypeptide(L)'
;AMKENGDVNAHASLMGVRRMDDFDIKDIQQKKQQAEQKRNQQEVDLRENHPYFDTPLFLVGRETKLRKICELIVNAKYDYVLRDPDTGKKVKSKYKQLHKLLGLVTYLDWVMII
;
A
#
# COMPACT_ATOMS: atom_id res chain seq x y z
N ALA A 1 3.13 -43.52 75.32
CA ALA A 1 4.12 -43.86 74.28
C ALA A 1 3.63 -43.30 72.94
N MET A 2 4.55 -42.75 72.16
CA MET A 2 4.38 -42.05 70.88
C MET A 2 3.82 -42.92 69.74
N LYS A 3 3.11 -42.27 68.78
CA LYS A 3 3.31 -42.26 67.30
C LYS A 3 2.00 -41.83 66.62
N GLU A 4 1.90 -40.63 66.07
CA GLU A 4 2.36 -40.21 64.72
C GLU A 4 1.51 -40.82 63.60
N ASN A 5 0.71 -39.98 62.93
CA ASN A 5 0.30 -40.11 61.53
C ASN A 5 -0.29 -38.77 61.08
N GLY A 6 0.60 -37.80 60.86
CA GLY A 6 0.32 -36.56 60.16
C GLY A 6 1.07 -36.58 58.84
N ASP A 7 0.53 -37.29 57.84
CA ASP A 7 1.09 -37.26 56.49
C ASP A 7 0.02 -36.78 55.50
N VAL A 8 -0.36 -35.52 55.67
CA VAL A 8 -1.22 -34.81 54.73
C VAL A 8 -0.33 -34.21 53.66
N ASN A 9 0.09 -35.08 52.74
CA ASN A 9 0.35 -34.83 51.32
C ASN A 9 0.71 -33.37 50.94
N ALA A 10 1.85 -32.87 51.41
CA ALA A 10 2.39 -31.57 51.00
C ALA A 10 2.72 -31.50 49.48
N HIS A 11 2.82 -32.66 48.82
CA HIS A 11 3.15 -32.77 47.40
C HIS A 11 1.97 -32.45 46.46
N ALA A 12 0.72 -32.66 46.90
CA ALA A 12 -0.47 -32.30 46.11
C ALA A 12 -0.69 -30.77 46.05
N SER A 13 -0.40 -30.06 47.15
CA SER A 13 -0.51 -28.60 47.21
C SER A 13 0.50 -27.91 46.27
N LEU A 14 1.72 -28.45 46.14
CA LEU A 14 2.73 -27.91 45.22
C LEU A 14 2.38 -28.13 43.74
N MET A 15 1.74 -29.25 43.39
CA MET A 15 1.22 -29.47 42.04
C MET A 15 0.00 -28.59 41.73
N GLY A 16 -0.87 -28.34 42.71
CA GLY A 16 -2.02 -27.43 42.55
C GLY A 16 -1.59 -25.99 42.26
N VAL A 17 -0.61 -25.47 42.99
CA VAL A 17 -0.03 -24.14 42.77
C VAL A 17 0.63 -24.04 41.38
N ARG A 18 1.45 -25.03 40.99
CA ARG A 18 2.07 -25.06 39.65
C ARG A 18 1.05 -25.13 38.50
N ARG A 19 -0.07 -25.84 38.69
CA ARG A 19 -1.14 -25.86 37.68
C ARG A 19 -1.84 -24.51 37.60
N MET A 20 -2.11 -23.85 38.72
CA MET A 20 -2.73 -22.51 38.71
C MET A 20 -1.83 -21.48 38.02
N ASP A 21 -0.52 -21.49 38.28
CA ASP A 21 0.44 -20.64 37.57
C ASP A 21 0.47 -20.91 36.06
N ASP A 22 0.41 -22.18 35.64
CA ASP A 22 0.35 -22.57 34.21
C ASP A 22 -0.99 -22.20 33.54
N PHE A 23 -2.10 -22.22 34.28
CA PHE A 23 -3.40 -21.73 33.80
C PHE A 23 -3.36 -20.21 33.61
N ASP A 24 -2.82 -19.47 34.58
CA ASP A 24 -2.65 -18.02 34.49
C ASP A 24 -1.69 -17.60 33.35
N ILE A 25 -0.64 -18.38 33.10
CA ILE A 25 0.29 -18.14 31.98
C ILE A 25 -0.41 -18.33 30.62
N LYS A 26 -1.27 -19.35 30.50
CA LYS A 26 -2.06 -19.57 29.27
C LYS A 26 -3.07 -18.45 29.04
N ASP A 27 -3.71 -17.97 30.11
CA ASP A 27 -4.66 -16.86 30.03
C ASP A 27 -3.95 -15.55 29.63
N ILE A 28 -2.74 -15.31 30.15
CA ILE A 28 -1.90 -14.18 29.74
C ILE A 28 -1.49 -14.29 28.27
N GLN A 29 -1.11 -15.48 27.79
CA GLN A 29 -0.77 -15.71 26.38
C GLN A 29 -1.98 -15.51 25.46
N GLN A 30 -3.15 -15.99 25.86
CA GLN A 30 -4.41 -15.82 25.11
C GLN A 30 -4.81 -14.34 25.07
N LYS A 31 -4.68 -13.61 26.18
CA LYS A 31 -4.95 -12.16 26.23
C LYS A 31 -3.98 -11.35 25.37
N LYS A 32 -2.70 -11.77 25.31
CA LYS A 32 -1.71 -11.18 24.41
C LYS A 32 -2.07 -11.42 22.95
N GLN A 33 -2.49 -12.63 22.59
CA GLN A 33 -2.95 -12.96 21.23
C GLN A 33 -4.21 -12.18 20.84
N GLN A 34 -5.17 -12.00 21.77
CA GLN A 34 -6.35 -11.18 21.52
C GLN A 34 -6.00 -9.69 21.32
N ALA A 35 -5.06 -9.15 22.10
CA ALA A 35 -4.59 -7.77 21.92
C ALA A 35 -3.86 -7.58 20.58
N GLU A 36 -3.07 -8.57 20.16
CA GLU A 36 -2.39 -8.58 18.88
C GLU A 36 -3.36 -8.68 17.70
N GLN A 37 -4.37 -9.54 17.80
CA GLN A 37 -5.45 -9.64 16.80
C GLN A 37 -6.25 -8.33 16.72
N LYS A 38 -6.56 -7.70 17.86
CA LYS A 38 -7.27 -6.41 17.89
C LYS A 38 -6.44 -5.28 17.26
N ARG A 39 -5.12 -5.27 17.50
CA ARG A 39 -4.20 -4.31 16.87
C ARG A 39 -4.13 -4.53 15.35
N ASN A 40 -4.02 -5.79 14.92
CA ASN A 40 -4.00 -6.12 13.49
C ASN A 40 -5.33 -5.79 12.81
N GLN A 41 -6.47 -6.02 13.48
CA GLN A 41 -7.79 -5.68 12.97
C GLN A 41 -7.96 -4.16 12.80
N GLN A 42 -7.44 -3.36 13.74
CA GLN A 42 -7.44 -1.91 13.62
C GLN A 42 -6.55 -1.43 12.46
N GLU A 43 -5.39 -2.07 12.23
CA GLU A 43 -4.52 -1.75 11.09
C GLU A 43 -5.14 -2.14 9.75
N VAL A 44 -5.79 -3.30 9.66
CA VAL A 44 -6.52 -3.75 8.46
C VAL A 44 -7.73 -2.85 8.19
N ASP A 45 -8.53 -2.52 9.20
CA ASP A 45 -9.66 -1.59 9.05
C ASP A 45 -9.21 -0.17 8.67
N LEU A 46 -8.09 0.33 9.22
CA LEU A 46 -7.50 1.60 8.77
C LEU A 46 -7.01 1.55 7.31
N ARG A 47 -6.59 0.37 6.82
CA ARG A 47 -6.11 0.18 5.44
C ARG A 47 -7.27 -0.04 4.46
N GLU A 48 -8.32 -0.76 4.86
CA GLU A 48 -9.45 -1.16 4.02
C GLU A 48 -10.59 -0.12 4.03
N ASN A 49 -10.67 0.71 5.07
CA ASN A 49 -11.81 1.60 5.32
C ASN A 49 -11.46 3.08 5.08
N HIS A 50 -10.67 3.38 4.05
CA HIS A 50 -10.65 4.73 3.51
C HIS A 50 -11.72 4.82 2.40
N PRO A 51 -12.92 5.35 2.68
CA PRO A 51 -14.03 5.39 1.73
C PRO A 51 -13.73 6.16 0.44
N TYR A 52 -12.59 6.87 0.40
CA TYR A 52 -12.15 7.64 -0.75
C TYR A 52 -10.88 7.12 -1.45
N PHE A 53 -10.34 5.95 -1.07
CA PHE A 53 -9.11 5.45 -1.70
C PHE A 53 -9.40 4.82 -3.08
N ASP A 54 -10.59 4.24 -3.24
CA ASP A 54 -11.12 3.79 -4.53
C ASP A 54 -11.98 4.83 -5.27
N THR A 55 -12.31 5.95 -4.62
CA THR A 55 -12.90 7.09 -5.34
C THR A 55 -11.78 7.84 -6.04
N PRO A 56 -11.87 8.10 -7.36
CA PRO A 56 -10.89 8.93 -8.01
C PRO A 56 -10.78 10.27 -7.26
N LEU A 57 -9.55 10.73 -6.98
CA LEU A 57 -9.25 12.00 -6.30
C LEU A 57 -9.86 13.25 -6.97
N PHE A 58 -10.51 13.07 -8.13
CA PHE A 58 -11.23 14.08 -8.86
C PHE A 58 -12.72 13.75 -8.80
N LEU A 59 -13.55 14.78 -8.59
CA LEU A 59 -15.02 14.78 -8.70
C LEU A 59 -15.57 14.15 -10.00
N VAL A 60 -14.66 13.83 -10.92
CA VAL A 60 -14.84 13.34 -12.26
C VAL A 60 -14.60 11.83 -12.27
N GLY A 61 -15.67 11.06 -12.50
CA GLY A 61 -15.63 9.59 -12.54
C GLY A 61 -14.57 9.02 -13.50
N ARG A 62 -14.12 7.80 -13.19
CA ARG A 62 -13.03 7.07 -13.87
C ARG A 62 -13.20 6.96 -15.40
N GLU A 63 -14.43 6.89 -15.89
CA GLU A 63 -14.80 6.68 -17.31
C GLU A 63 -15.26 7.96 -18.05
N THR A 64 -15.17 9.12 -17.43
CA THR A 64 -15.67 10.36 -18.05
C THR A 64 -14.85 10.76 -19.28
N LYS A 65 -15.53 11.42 -20.23
CA LYS A 65 -14.88 12.06 -21.39
C LYS A 65 -13.83 13.08 -20.94
N LEU A 66 -14.02 13.72 -19.79
CA LEU A 66 -13.08 14.69 -19.23
C LEU A 66 -11.73 14.06 -18.92
N ARG A 67 -11.69 12.86 -18.31
CA ARG A 67 -10.43 12.17 -18.05
C ARG A 67 -9.66 11.88 -19.34
N LYS A 68 -10.36 11.45 -20.40
CA LYS A 68 -9.75 11.22 -21.72
C LYS A 68 -9.21 12.51 -22.33
N ILE A 69 -9.89 13.64 -22.14
CA ILE A 69 -9.43 14.96 -22.59
C ILE A 69 -8.19 15.38 -21.81
N CYS A 70 -8.20 15.28 -20.48
CA CYS A 70 -7.04 15.58 -19.65
C CYS A 70 -5.85 14.70 -20.01
N GLU A 71 -6.07 13.39 -20.22
CA GLU A 71 -5.05 12.46 -20.67
C GLU A 71 -4.48 12.85 -22.05
N LEU A 72 -5.34 13.26 -22.98
CA LEU A 72 -4.90 13.75 -24.29
C LEU A 72 -4.06 15.02 -24.18
N ILE A 73 -4.48 15.97 -23.34
CA ILE A 73 -3.79 17.24 -23.13
C ILE A 73 -2.44 17.02 -22.45
N VAL A 74 -2.39 16.23 -21.37
CA VAL A 74 -1.16 15.94 -20.63
C VAL A 74 -0.18 15.16 -21.50
N ASN A 75 -0.64 14.22 -22.32
CA ASN A 75 0.22 13.44 -23.21
C ASN A 75 0.56 14.15 -24.53
N ALA A 76 -0.03 15.30 -24.82
CA ALA A 76 0.26 16.05 -26.04
C ALA A 76 1.72 16.53 -26.01
N LYS A 77 2.51 16.00 -26.94
CA LYS A 77 3.92 16.35 -27.12
C LYS A 77 4.24 16.53 -28.59
N TYR A 78 5.30 17.29 -28.85
CA TYR A 78 5.80 17.46 -30.21
C TYR A 78 6.39 16.15 -30.73
N ASP A 79 5.71 15.52 -31.71
CA ASP A 79 6.23 14.36 -32.42
C ASP A 79 6.78 14.78 -33.79
N TYR A 80 8.09 14.62 -33.95
CA TYR A 80 8.76 14.92 -35.19
C TYR A 80 8.80 13.68 -36.09
N VAL A 81 7.65 13.36 -36.68
CA VAL A 81 7.54 12.26 -37.66
C VAL A 81 7.99 12.76 -39.02
N LEU A 82 9.30 12.77 -39.21
CA LEU A 82 9.91 13.15 -40.48
C LEU A 82 9.92 11.98 -41.45
N ARG A 83 8.73 11.49 -41.80
CA ARG A 83 8.54 10.43 -42.78
C ARG A 83 7.86 11.05 -43.99
N ASP A 84 8.62 11.13 -45.08
CA ASP A 84 8.10 11.57 -46.37
C ASP A 84 6.93 10.64 -46.76
N PRO A 85 5.69 11.15 -46.94
CA PRO A 85 4.50 10.30 -47.15
C PRO A 85 4.60 9.44 -48.41
N ASP A 86 5.33 9.90 -49.43
CA ASP A 86 5.53 9.17 -50.69
C ASP A 86 6.76 8.24 -50.65
N THR A 87 7.84 8.65 -49.98
CA THR A 87 9.14 7.94 -50.08
C THR A 87 9.49 7.10 -48.85
N GLY A 88 8.80 7.29 -47.72
CA GLY A 88 9.05 6.59 -46.45
C GLY A 88 10.44 6.83 -45.83
N LYS A 89 11.29 7.65 -46.47
CA LYS A 89 12.65 7.96 -46.05
C LYS A 89 12.62 9.02 -44.96
N LYS A 90 13.53 8.88 -43.99
CA LYS A 90 13.76 9.92 -42.98
C LYS A 90 14.34 11.14 -43.70
N VAL A 91 13.58 12.23 -43.81
CA VAL A 91 14.12 13.47 -44.39
C VAL A 91 15.31 13.92 -43.53
N LYS A 92 16.30 14.60 -44.08
CA LYS A 92 17.41 15.15 -43.29
C LYS A 92 17.07 16.59 -42.94
N SER A 93 16.50 16.83 -41.76
CA SER A 93 16.31 18.21 -41.29
C SER A 93 17.60 18.74 -40.68
N LYS A 94 17.98 19.95 -41.12
CA LYS A 94 19.11 20.73 -40.60
C LYS A 94 18.95 21.02 -39.11
N TYR A 95 17.72 21.04 -38.60
CA TYR A 95 17.38 21.39 -37.22
C TYR A 95 16.96 20.19 -36.37
N LYS A 96 17.46 18.99 -36.68
CA LYS A 96 17.13 17.76 -35.94
C LYS A 96 17.30 17.90 -34.42
N GLN A 97 18.29 18.66 -33.96
CA GLN A 97 18.53 18.90 -32.54
C GLN A 97 17.43 19.77 -31.91
N LEU A 98 16.96 20.80 -32.60
CA LEU A 98 15.85 21.64 -32.12
C LEU A 98 14.54 20.84 -32.05
N HIS A 99 14.24 20.03 -33.06
CA HIS A 99 13.06 19.15 -33.03
C HIS A 99 13.10 18.13 -31.89
N LYS A 100 14.29 17.60 -31.59
CA LYS A 100 14.51 16.72 -30.43
C LYS A 100 14.31 17.46 -29.11
N LEU A 101 14.77 18.71 -29.01
CA LEU A 101 14.59 19.52 -27.82
C LEU A 101 13.09 19.79 -27.60
N LEU A 102 12.38 20.27 -28.63
CA LEU A 102 10.95 20.57 -28.54
C LEU A 102 10.10 19.34 -28.16
N GLY A 103 10.49 18.14 -28.62
CA GLY A 103 9.84 16.88 -28.27
C GLY A 103 10.34 16.22 -26.99
N LEU A 104 11.21 16.88 -26.21
CA LEU A 104 11.81 16.30 -24.99
C LEU A 104 10.77 16.08 -23.89
N VAL A 105 9.86 17.04 -23.72
CA VAL A 105 8.81 17.05 -22.69
C VAL A 105 7.46 17.42 -23.32
N THR A 106 6.38 17.27 -22.56
CA THR A 106 5.02 17.57 -23.05
C THR A 106 4.84 19.08 -23.23
N TYR A 107 3.83 19.50 -24.00
CA TYR A 107 3.54 20.93 -24.13
C TYR A 107 3.18 21.57 -22.78
N LEU A 108 2.53 20.79 -21.90
CA LEU A 108 2.15 21.25 -20.57
C LEU A 108 3.39 21.46 -19.69
N ASP A 109 4.36 20.54 -19.74
CA ASP A 109 5.63 20.70 -19.02
C ASP A 109 6.41 21.93 -19.51
N TRP A 110 6.42 22.20 -20.82
CA TRP A 110 7.03 23.41 -21.35
C TRP A 110 6.40 24.69 -20.78
N VAL A 111 5.08 24.73 -20.65
CA VAL A 111 4.37 25.87 -20.03
C VAL A 111 4.69 25.99 -18.55
N MET A 112 4.87 24.88 -17.84
CA MET A 112 5.22 24.87 -16.42
C MET A 112 6.65 25.33 -16.15
N ILE A 113 7.56 25.15 -17.11
CA ILE A 113 8.97 25.56 -17.00
C ILE A 113 9.15 27.07 -17.22
N ILE A 114 8.27 27.69 -18.02
CA ILE A 114 8.31 29.13 -18.36
C ILE A 114 7.70 29.95 -17.22
#